data_AF-A0A1B7K5G9-F1
#
_entry.id   AF-A0A1B7K5G9-F1
#
_cell.length_a   1.000
_cell.length_b   1.000
_cell.length_c   1.000
_cell.angle_alpha   90.00
_cell.angle_beta   90.00
_cell.angle_gamma   90.00
#
_symmetry.space_group_name_H-M   'P 1'
#
loop_
_entity.id
_entity.type
_entity.pdbx_description
1 polymer ?
#
loop_
_entity_poly.entity_id
_entity_poly.type
_entity_poly.pdbx_seq_one_letter_code
_entity_poly.pdbx_strand_id
1 'polypeptide(L)'
;MVTSGECPAPDTVYAYANSLQRTVATAQFFINGAFPGCDVVVHHQEKMGTMDPTFNPVITDDSAPFREKAVQAMEKARQAQQLDESYKLLAQIARYQDSPSCKEKQQCSLSDAKDSFSANYQKEPGVKGPLAIGNSLVDAFTLQYYEGFPLDQVAWGEIKTDRQWRLLSKLKNGYQDSLFTSPEVARNVAKPLVKYIDNALVTEAAKTPKITVLVGHDSNIASLLTALDFNAYTLPGQYERTPIGGKIVFQRWHDTQANRDLMKIEYVYQSADQLRNADVLTLKTPPQRVTLSLKGCPVDANGFCPMDTFSKVMNDAAK
;
A
#
# COMPACT_ATOMS: atom_id res chain seq x y z
N MET A 1 -3.05 -22.52 17.06
CA MET A 1 -1.93 -22.64 16.13
C MET A 1 -2.38 -23.51 14.98
N VAL A 2 -1.89 -23.26 13.77
CA VAL A 2 -2.07 -24.18 12.65
C VAL A 2 -0.93 -25.18 12.72
N THR A 3 -1.24 -26.48 12.78
CA THR A 3 -0.23 -27.54 12.82
C THR A 3 0.37 -27.72 11.43
N SER A 4 1.69 -27.96 11.35
CA SER A 4 2.34 -28.23 10.06
C SER A 4 1.76 -29.49 9.42
N GLY A 5 1.38 -29.41 8.14
CA GLY A 5 0.82 -30.55 7.38
C GLY A 5 -0.67 -30.81 7.61
N GLU A 6 -1.35 -29.99 8.41
CA GLU A 6 -2.79 -30.14 8.69
C GLU A 6 -3.56 -28.87 8.33
N CYS A 7 -4.82 -29.04 7.93
CA CYS A 7 -5.70 -27.90 7.73
C CYS A 7 -6.04 -27.21 9.05
N PRO A 8 -6.16 -25.87 9.05
CA PRO A 8 -6.63 -25.15 10.22
C PRO A 8 -8.05 -25.61 10.58
N ALA A 9 -8.38 -25.60 11.89
CA ALA A 9 -9.76 -25.81 12.33
C ALA A 9 -10.69 -24.76 11.69
N PRO A 10 -11.99 -25.07 11.51
CA PRO A 10 -12.97 -24.12 11.00
C PRO A 10 -12.88 -22.75 11.69
N ASP A 11 -13.08 -21.68 10.93
CA ASP A 11 -13.06 -20.28 11.39
C ASP A 11 -11.74 -19.79 12.00
N THR A 12 -10.65 -20.58 11.93
CA THR A 12 -9.32 -20.14 12.39
C THR A 12 -8.73 -19.07 11.47
N VAL A 13 -9.03 -19.17 10.16
CA VAL A 13 -8.54 -18.28 9.10
C VAL A 13 -9.74 -17.61 8.45
N TYR A 14 -9.69 -16.29 8.34
CA TYR A 14 -10.69 -15.50 7.64
C TYR A 14 -10.02 -14.64 6.57
N ALA A 15 -10.39 -14.86 5.32
CA ALA A 15 -9.88 -14.09 4.18
C ALA A 15 -10.99 -13.18 3.65
N TYR A 16 -10.73 -11.87 3.61
CA TYR A 16 -11.66 -10.87 3.11
C TYR A 16 -10.94 -9.95 2.13
N ALA A 17 -11.42 -9.95 0.89
CA ALA A 17 -10.87 -9.13 -0.18
C ALA A 17 -11.87 -8.05 -0.60
N ASN A 18 -11.35 -6.96 -1.15
CA ASN A 18 -12.16 -6.08 -1.98
C ASN A 18 -12.75 -6.88 -3.16
N SER A 19 -13.86 -6.43 -3.72
CA SER A 19 -14.63 -7.13 -4.74
C SER A 19 -14.19 -6.80 -6.17
N LEU A 20 -12.87 -6.66 -6.35
CA LEU A 20 -12.23 -6.55 -7.66
C LEU A 20 -11.49 -7.83 -8.00
N GLN A 21 -11.43 -8.18 -9.28
CA GLN A 21 -10.82 -9.44 -9.73
C GLN A 21 -9.39 -9.61 -9.18
N ARG A 22 -8.56 -8.55 -9.26
CA ARG A 22 -7.17 -8.60 -8.80
C ARG A 22 -7.02 -8.89 -7.30
N THR A 23 -7.92 -8.36 -6.45
CA THR A 23 -7.85 -8.54 -5.00
C THR A 23 -8.38 -9.91 -4.59
N VAL A 24 -9.50 -10.35 -5.17
CA VAL A 24 -10.06 -11.69 -4.91
C VAL A 24 -9.10 -12.78 -5.39
N ALA A 25 -8.54 -12.65 -6.60
CA ALA A 25 -7.58 -13.62 -7.13
C ALA A 25 -6.31 -13.69 -6.26
N THR A 26 -5.77 -12.55 -5.83
CA THR A 26 -4.61 -12.51 -4.91
C THR A 26 -4.91 -13.22 -3.60
N ALA A 27 -6.10 -13.00 -3.02
CA ALA A 27 -6.53 -13.68 -1.81
C ALA A 27 -6.63 -15.20 -2.03
N GLN A 28 -7.21 -15.65 -3.15
CA GLN A 28 -7.32 -17.06 -3.50
C GLN A 28 -5.93 -17.72 -3.64
N PHE A 29 -5.01 -17.11 -4.38
CA PHE A 29 -3.65 -17.63 -4.52
C PHE A 29 -2.90 -17.67 -3.18
N PHE A 30 -3.06 -16.63 -2.35
CA PHE A 30 -2.43 -16.60 -1.03
C PHE A 30 -2.95 -17.72 -0.12
N ILE A 31 -4.27 -17.90 -0.05
CA ILE A 31 -4.90 -18.93 0.77
C ILE A 31 -4.57 -20.34 0.27
N ASN A 32 -4.64 -20.58 -1.05
CA ASN A 32 -4.28 -21.87 -1.63
C ASN A 32 -2.79 -22.21 -1.42
N GLY A 33 -1.91 -21.20 -1.45
CA GLY A 33 -0.49 -21.39 -1.17
C GLY A 33 -0.19 -21.62 0.32
N ALA A 34 -0.92 -20.95 1.22
CA ALA A 34 -0.72 -21.06 2.66
C ALA A 34 -1.36 -22.31 3.28
N PHE A 35 -2.53 -22.72 2.77
CA PHE A 35 -3.35 -23.83 3.26
C PHE A 35 -3.80 -24.74 2.10
N PRO A 36 -2.86 -25.41 1.41
CA PRO A 36 -3.17 -26.18 0.22
C PRO A 36 -4.13 -27.34 0.54
N GLY A 37 -5.24 -27.41 -0.21
CA GLY A 37 -6.27 -28.44 -0.05
C GLY A 37 -7.24 -28.22 1.11
N CYS A 38 -7.18 -27.08 1.79
CA CYS A 38 -8.07 -26.76 2.90
C CYS A 38 -9.26 -25.90 2.47
N ASP A 39 -10.40 -26.10 3.12
CA ASP A 39 -11.65 -25.37 2.86
C ASP A 39 -11.65 -23.98 3.52
N VAL A 40 -10.79 -23.07 3.05
CA VAL A 40 -10.74 -21.67 3.50
C VAL A 40 -11.33 -20.78 2.41
N VAL A 41 -12.49 -20.18 2.71
CA VAL A 41 -13.23 -19.34 1.76
C VAL A 41 -12.66 -17.92 1.72
N VAL A 42 -12.59 -17.35 0.52
CA VAL A 42 -12.33 -15.92 0.31
C VAL A 42 -13.66 -15.18 0.27
N HIS A 43 -13.90 -14.34 1.27
CA HIS A 43 -15.06 -13.48 1.36
C HIS A 43 -14.83 -12.18 0.59
N HIS A 44 -15.88 -11.67 -0.04
CA HIS A 44 -15.95 -10.34 -0.65
C HIS A 44 -17.42 -9.94 -0.77
N GLN A 45 -17.71 -8.68 -1.08
CA GLN A 45 -19.07 -8.24 -1.37
C GLN A 45 -19.63 -8.96 -2.60
N GLU A 46 -20.92 -9.30 -2.61
CA GLU A 46 -21.54 -10.09 -3.69
C GLU A 46 -21.33 -9.44 -5.07
N LYS A 47 -21.44 -8.11 -5.14
CA LYS A 47 -21.27 -7.35 -6.37
C LYS A 47 -19.78 -7.22 -6.75
N MET A 48 -19.31 -8.15 -7.58
CA MET A 48 -18.00 -8.08 -8.21
C MET A 48 -17.88 -6.91 -9.20
N GLY A 49 -16.68 -6.35 -9.32
CA GLY A 49 -16.36 -5.22 -10.19
C GLY A 49 -16.64 -3.85 -9.57
N THR A 50 -17.21 -3.80 -8.37
CA THR A 50 -17.36 -2.55 -7.60
C THR A 50 -16.46 -2.55 -6.38
N MET A 51 -16.05 -1.35 -5.95
CA MET A 51 -15.26 -1.18 -4.73
C MET A 51 -16.13 -1.45 -3.50
N ASP A 52 -15.66 -2.34 -2.63
CA ASP A 52 -16.22 -2.54 -1.30
C ASP A 52 -15.84 -1.33 -0.41
N PRO A 53 -16.80 -0.72 0.32
CA PRO A 53 -16.54 0.45 1.17
C PRO A 53 -15.40 0.29 2.18
N THR A 54 -15.14 -0.93 2.68
CA THR A 54 -14.01 -1.19 3.60
C THR A 54 -12.67 -0.85 2.95
N PHE A 55 -12.56 -1.08 1.65
CA PHE A 55 -11.34 -0.93 0.86
C PHE A 55 -11.38 0.24 -0.12
N ASN A 56 -12.45 1.05 -0.11
CA ASN A 56 -12.64 2.15 -1.06
C ASN A 56 -12.05 3.46 -0.50
N PRO A 57 -10.88 3.93 -0.98
CA PRO A 57 -10.15 5.05 -0.37
C PRO A 57 -10.70 6.40 -0.86
N VAL A 58 -12.01 6.61 -0.71
CA VAL A 58 -12.73 7.78 -1.20
C VAL A 58 -12.90 8.83 -0.12
N ILE A 59 -13.06 10.09 -0.55
CA ILE A 59 -13.48 11.17 0.33
C ILE A 59 -14.91 10.92 0.81
N THR A 60 -15.11 10.98 2.13
CA THR A 60 -16.39 10.70 2.81
C THR A 60 -16.94 11.92 3.56
N ASP A 61 -16.15 12.98 3.69
CA ASP A 61 -16.58 14.29 4.17
C ASP A 61 -16.90 15.17 2.95
N ASP A 62 -18.16 15.60 2.84
CA ASP A 62 -18.66 16.40 1.72
C ASP A 62 -18.52 17.92 1.96
N SER A 63 -17.97 18.33 3.10
CA SER A 63 -17.86 19.73 3.47
C SER A 63 -16.84 20.48 2.62
N ALA A 64 -17.18 21.73 2.25
CA ALA A 64 -16.26 22.61 1.53
C ALA A 64 -14.96 22.89 2.29
N PRO A 65 -14.98 23.14 3.62
CA PRO A 65 -13.75 23.34 4.40
C PRO A 65 -12.82 22.12 4.38
N PHE A 66 -13.37 20.90 4.48
CA PHE A 66 -12.55 19.69 4.35
C PHE A 66 -11.90 19.61 2.97
N ARG A 67 -12.67 19.81 1.90
CA ARG A 67 -12.17 19.74 0.53
C ARG A 67 -11.03 20.73 0.29
N GLU A 68 -11.16 21.97 0.73
CA GLU A 68 -10.12 23.00 0.61
C GLU A 68 -8.86 22.60 1.37
N LYS A 69 -9.00 22.14 2.62
CA LYS A 69 -7.89 21.69 3.45
C LYS A 69 -7.18 20.48 2.84
N ALA A 70 -7.94 19.52 2.33
CA ALA A 70 -7.43 18.33 1.66
C ALA A 70 -6.61 18.70 0.41
N VAL A 71 -7.14 19.56 -0.45
CA VAL A 71 -6.43 20.03 -1.65
C VAL A 71 -5.13 20.74 -1.29
N GLN A 72 -5.17 21.68 -0.34
CA GLN A 72 -3.97 22.38 0.13
C GLN A 72 -2.93 21.42 0.72
N ALA A 73 -3.36 20.39 1.45
CA ALA A 73 -2.47 19.39 2.02
C ALA A 73 -1.78 18.54 0.93
N MET A 74 -2.51 18.13 -0.12
CA MET A 74 -1.95 17.41 -1.27
C MET A 74 -0.97 18.28 -2.07
N GLU A 75 -1.30 19.55 -2.29
CA GLU A 75 -0.40 20.53 -2.93
C GLU A 75 0.89 20.72 -2.13
N LYS A 76 0.79 20.89 -0.81
CA LYS A 76 1.96 21.01 0.08
C LYS A 76 2.82 19.73 0.05
N ALA A 77 2.20 18.56 0.09
CA ALA A 77 2.91 17.29 -0.02
C ALA A 77 3.65 17.16 -1.36
N ARG A 78 3.04 17.60 -2.46
CA ARG A 78 3.66 17.63 -3.79
C ARG A 78 4.83 18.62 -3.87
N GLN A 79 4.71 19.81 -3.28
CA GLN A 79 5.76 20.84 -3.26
C GLN A 79 7.01 20.40 -2.49
N ALA A 80 6.85 19.53 -1.48
CA ALA A 80 7.98 18.98 -0.73
C ALA A 80 8.83 17.96 -1.54
N GLN A 81 8.37 17.54 -2.72
CA GLN A 81 9.03 16.54 -3.55
C GLN A 81 9.89 17.18 -4.65
N GLN A 82 11.10 16.63 -4.83
CA GLN A 82 12.01 16.98 -5.92
C GLN A 82 11.89 15.96 -7.06
N LEU A 83 11.13 16.31 -8.11
CA LEU A 83 10.77 15.40 -9.21
C LEU A 83 11.30 15.84 -10.58
N ASP A 84 11.99 16.98 -10.69
CA ASP A 84 12.41 17.53 -12.00
C ASP A 84 13.35 16.60 -12.77
N GLU A 85 14.33 16.00 -12.09
CA GLU A 85 15.21 15.00 -12.70
C GLU A 85 14.43 13.76 -13.17
N SER A 86 13.45 13.32 -12.36
CA SER A 86 12.59 12.19 -12.69
C SER A 86 11.73 12.48 -13.92
N TYR A 87 11.17 13.68 -14.04
CA TYR A 87 10.40 14.10 -15.21
C TYR A 87 11.26 14.22 -16.46
N LYS A 88 12.47 14.78 -16.36
CA LYS A 88 13.40 14.87 -17.49
C LYS A 88 13.78 13.47 -17.99
N LEU A 89 14.12 12.57 -17.07
CA LEU A 89 14.45 11.18 -17.40
C LEU A 89 13.26 10.46 -18.05
N LEU A 90 12.05 10.60 -17.47
CA LEU A 90 10.84 9.99 -18.02
C LEU A 90 10.52 10.53 -19.42
N ALA A 91 10.65 11.84 -19.63
CA ALA A 91 10.41 12.47 -20.92
C ALA A 91 11.37 11.98 -22.01
N GLN A 92 12.63 11.73 -21.66
CA GLN A 92 13.63 11.12 -22.55
C GLN A 92 13.25 9.69 -22.92
N ILE A 93 12.98 8.84 -21.92
CA ILE A 93 12.62 7.42 -22.10
C ILE A 93 11.37 7.29 -22.97
N ALA A 94 10.33 8.06 -22.66
CA ALA A 94 9.04 7.99 -23.35
C ALA A 94 9.02 8.75 -24.69
N ARG A 95 10.14 9.37 -25.10
CA ARG A 95 10.21 10.30 -26.25
C ARG A 95 9.05 11.30 -26.23
N TYR A 96 8.83 11.93 -25.08
CA TYR A 96 7.59 12.66 -24.78
C TYR A 96 7.31 13.82 -25.76
N GLN A 97 8.37 14.42 -26.33
CA GLN A 97 8.24 15.45 -27.38
C GLN A 97 7.54 14.94 -28.64
N ASP A 98 7.63 13.63 -28.92
CA ASP A 98 6.96 13.00 -30.06
C ASP A 98 5.55 12.51 -29.74
N SER A 99 5.11 12.62 -28.49
CA SER A 99 3.79 12.16 -28.06
C SER A 99 2.66 13.05 -28.61
N PRO A 100 1.43 12.51 -28.76
CA PRO A 100 0.24 13.32 -29.07
C PRO A 100 0.02 14.47 -28.09
N SER A 101 0.36 14.30 -26.80
CA SER A 101 0.27 15.37 -25.80
C SER A 101 1.11 16.59 -26.17
N CYS A 102 2.33 16.39 -26.69
CA CYS A 102 3.14 17.50 -27.17
C CYS A 102 2.70 17.97 -28.55
N LYS A 103 2.62 17.08 -29.54
CA LYS A 103 2.37 17.44 -30.95
C LYS A 103 0.99 18.05 -31.20
N GLU A 104 -0.04 17.58 -30.51
CA GLU A 104 -1.42 18.00 -30.74
C GLU A 104 -1.91 18.98 -29.66
N LYS A 105 -1.57 18.73 -28.39
CA LYS A 105 -2.07 19.54 -27.25
C LYS A 105 -1.08 20.59 -26.75
N GLN A 106 0.11 20.68 -27.35
CA GLN A 106 1.17 21.63 -26.97
C GLN A 106 1.63 21.49 -25.50
N GLN A 107 1.42 20.31 -24.90
CA GLN A 107 1.89 19.96 -23.55
C GLN A 107 3.21 19.22 -23.66
N CYS A 108 4.31 19.96 -23.84
CA CYS A 108 5.62 19.38 -24.20
C CYS A 108 6.60 19.22 -23.03
N SER A 109 6.28 19.73 -21.83
CA SER A 109 7.16 19.65 -20.66
C SER A 109 6.42 19.04 -19.48
N LEU A 110 6.94 17.92 -18.97
CA LEU A 110 6.46 17.30 -17.74
C LEU A 110 6.96 18.04 -16.48
N SER A 111 8.05 18.81 -16.58
CA SER A 111 8.62 19.55 -15.45
C SER A 111 7.96 20.91 -15.23
N ASP A 112 7.61 21.61 -16.32
CA ASP A 112 7.05 22.97 -16.23
C ASP A 112 5.52 22.97 -16.08
N ALA A 113 4.86 21.86 -16.43
CA ALA A 113 3.42 21.72 -16.29
C ALA A 113 3.00 21.69 -14.80
N LYS A 114 1.80 22.20 -14.51
CA LYS A 114 1.25 22.25 -13.16
C LYS A 114 0.32 21.07 -12.89
N ASP A 115 0.41 20.54 -11.68
CA ASP A 115 -0.55 19.58 -11.14
C ASP A 115 -1.80 20.32 -10.61
N SER A 116 -2.97 19.69 -10.74
CA SER A 116 -4.25 20.16 -10.19
C SER A 116 -4.88 19.03 -9.38
N PHE A 117 -5.04 19.25 -8.08
CA PHE A 117 -5.54 18.26 -7.14
C PHE A 117 -7.06 18.41 -6.93
N SER A 118 -7.71 17.31 -6.55
CA SER A 118 -9.15 17.29 -6.25
C SER A 118 -9.47 16.33 -5.11
N ALA A 119 -10.36 16.73 -4.21
CA ALA A 119 -10.91 15.92 -3.13
C ALA A 119 -12.44 15.91 -3.22
N ASN A 120 -12.97 15.29 -4.28
CA ASN A 120 -14.41 15.26 -4.54
C ASN A 120 -15.08 14.19 -3.68
N TYR A 121 -16.23 14.51 -3.08
CA TYR A 121 -17.01 13.55 -2.30
C TYR A 121 -17.30 12.26 -3.08
N GLN A 122 -17.16 11.12 -2.40
CA GLN A 122 -17.29 9.76 -2.93
C GLN A 122 -16.36 9.41 -4.10
N LYS A 123 -15.27 10.18 -4.28
CA LYS A 123 -14.19 9.86 -5.20
C LYS A 123 -12.88 9.77 -4.46
N GLU A 124 -11.93 9.05 -5.04
CA GLU A 124 -10.56 9.06 -4.53
C GLU A 124 -9.99 10.48 -4.62
N PRO A 125 -9.09 10.87 -3.69
CA PRO A 125 -8.24 12.03 -3.88
C PRO A 125 -7.51 11.87 -5.21
N GLY A 126 -7.53 12.91 -6.03
CA GLY A 126 -7.08 12.84 -7.41
C GLY A 126 -6.14 13.96 -7.79
N VAL A 127 -5.37 13.72 -8.85
CA VAL A 127 -4.50 14.71 -9.48
C VAL A 127 -4.64 14.61 -11.00
N LYS A 128 -4.68 15.77 -11.66
CA LYS A 128 -4.49 15.92 -13.11
C LYS A 128 -3.19 16.67 -13.33
N GLY A 129 -2.41 16.28 -14.34
CA GLY A 129 -1.15 16.94 -14.66
C GLY A 129 0.00 15.95 -14.77
N PRO A 130 1.26 16.45 -14.79
CA PRO A 130 2.44 15.63 -15.00
C PRO A 130 2.62 14.55 -13.93
N LEU A 131 2.17 14.74 -12.68
CA LEU A 131 2.27 13.71 -11.65
C LEU A 131 1.45 12.46 -11.97
N ALA A 132 0.25 12.64 -12.50
CA ALA A 132 -0.60 11.53 -12.94
C ALA A 132 0.02 10.76 -14.12
N ILE A 133 0.58 11.50 -15.09
CA ILE A 133 1.30 10.92 -16.23
C ILE A 133 2.52 10.14 -15.74
N GLY A 134 3.32 10.76 -14.87
CA GLY A 134 4.51 10.17 -14.27
C GLY A 134 4.22 8.87 -13.55
N ASN A 135 3.21 8.86 -12.68
CA ASN A 135 2.75 7.64 -12.01
C ASN A 135 2.35 6.57 -13.03
N SER A 136 1.50 6.92 -14.00
CA SER A 136 0.94 5.94 -14.94
C SER A 136 2.02 5.23 -15.77
N LEU A 137 2.99 5.98 -16.30
CA LEU A 137 4.08 5.38 -17.09
C LEU A 137 5.05 4.58 -16.22
N VAL A 138 5.44 5.12 -15.06
CA VAL A 138 6.41 4.44 -14.19
C VAL A 138 5.81 3.19 -13.57
N ASP A 139 4.52 3.19 -13.23
CA ASP A 139 3.80 2.00 -12.78
C ASP A 139 3.79 0.92 -13.86
N ALA A 140 3.50 1.29 -15.12
CA ALA A 140 3.58 0.37 -16.25
C ALA A 140 4.99 -0.24 -16.42
N PHE A 141 6.05 0.58 -16.34
CA PHE A 141 7.43 0.08 -16.41
C PHE A 141 7.76 -0.85 -15.25
N THR A 142 7.32 -0.51 -14.04
CA THR A 142 7.53 -1.31 -12.83
C THR A 142 6.86 -2.68 -12.97
N LEU A 143 5.61 -2.71 -13.44
CA LEU A 143 4.88 -3.95 -13.69
C LEU A 143 5.48 -4.80 -14.81
N GLN A 144 5.95 -4.19 -15.90
CA GLN A 144 6.70 -4.91 -16.95
C GLN A 144 7.95 -5.60 -16.37
N TYR A 145 8.67 -4.91 -15.47
CA TYR A 145 9.85 -5.48 -14.83
C TYR A 145 9.49 -6.69 -13.96
N TYR A 146 8.45 -6.60 -13.14
CA TYR A 146 8.02 -7.71 -12.28
C TYR A 146 7.41 -8.88 -13.04
N GLU A 147 6.69 -8.61 -14.13
CA GLU A 147 6.12 -9.64 -14.99
C GLU A 147 7.18 -10.41 -15.79
N GLY A 148 8.46 -10.05 -15.64
CA GLY A 148 9.56 -10.79 -16.26
C GLY A 148 9.71 -10.53 -17.76
N PHE A 149 9.15 -9.43 -18.29
CA PHE A 149 9.36 -9.04 -19.69
C PHE A 149 10.86 -9.00 -20.00
N PRO A 150 11.28 -9.40 -21.22
CA PRO A 150 12.63 -9.16 -21.71
C PRO A 150 13.03 -7.69 -21.47
N LEU A 151 14.28 -7.43 -21.07
CA LEU A 151 14.69 -6.10 -20.63
C LEU A 151 14.54 -5.04 -21.74
N ASP A 152 14.65 -5.41 -23.00
CA ASP A 152 14.39 -4.57 -24.17
C ASP A 152 12.92 -4.19 -24.36
N GLN A 153 12.00 -4.89 -23.70
CA GLN A 153 10.56 -4.57 -23.68
C GLN A 153 10.14 -3.77 -22.44
N VAL A 154 10.89 -3.86 -21.34
CA VAL A 154 10.67 -3.04 -20.14
C VAL A 154 11.10 -1.61 -20.44
N ALA A 155 10.14 -0.69 -20.54
CA ALA A 155 10.39 0.70 -20.94
C ALA A 155 11.28 0.80 -22.20
N TRP A 156 11.09 -0.11 -23.15
CA TRP A 156 11.88 -0.23 -24.40
C TRP A 156 13.40 -0.41 -24.19
N GLY A 157 13.84 -0.93 -23.05
CA GLY A 157 15.27 -1.14 -22.73
C GLY A 157 16.02 0.13 -22.32
N GLU A 158 15.31 1.23 -22.07
CA GLU A 158 15.93 2.52 -21.75
C GLU A 158 16.32 2.65 -20.26
N ILE A 159 15.72 1.84 -19.38
CA ILE A 159 16.09 1.79 -17.95
C ILE A 159 17.19 0.74 -17.75
N LYS A 160 18.42 1.19 -17.51
CA LYS A 160 19.62 0.33 -17.48
C LYS A 160 20.30 0.26 -16.11
N THR A 161 19.92 1.13 -15.18
CA THR A 161 20.60 1.26 -13.88
C THR A 161 19.61 1.37 -12.72
N ASP A 162 20.01 0.89 -11.55
CA ASP A 162 19.27 1.06 -10.30
C ASP A 162 19.00 2.56 -9.99
N ARG A 163 19.96 3.45 -10.31
CA ARG A 163 19.77 4.89 -10.16
C ARG A 163 18.60 5.43 -11.00
N GLN A 164 18.45 4.97 -12.25
CA GLN A 164 17.32 5.37 -13.08
C GLN A 164 15.99 4.87 -12.49
N TRP A 165 15.94 3.61 -12.04
CA TRP A 165 14.78 3.07 -11.33
C TRP A 165 14.41 3.93 -10.12
N ARG A 166 15.36 4.21 -9.23
CA ARG A 166 15.12 5.05 -8.05
C ARG A 166 14.62 6.45 -8.42
N LEU A 167 15.17 7.08 -9.46
CA LEU A 167 14.72 8.38 -9.91
C LEU A 167 13.28 8.30 -10.45
N LEU A 168 12.97 7.35 -11.32
CA LEU A 168 11.63 7.18 -11.89
C LEU A 168 10.60 6.85 -10.81
N SER A 169 10.89 5.91 -9.92
CA SER A 169 9.98 5.49 -8.84
C SER A 169 9.61 6.62 -7.88
N LYS A 170 10.38 7.72 -7.81
CA LYS A 170 9.94 8.93 -7.10
C LYS A 170 8.62 9.50 -7.65
N LEU A 171 8.32 9.34 -8.94
CA LEU A 171 7.05 9.82 -9.53
C LEU A 171 5.87 8.97 -9.04
N LYS A 172 6.02 7.63 -9.05
CA LYS A 172 5.01 6.69 -8.54
C LYS A 172 4.79 6.88 -7.03
N ASN A 173 5.87 6.87 -6.27
CA ASN A 173 5.81 7.05 -4.82
C ASN A 173 5.31 8.45 -4.45
N GLY A 174 5.76 9.49 -5.16
CA GLY A 174 5.34 10.87 -4.96
C GLY A 174 3.86 11.09 -5.26
N TYR A 175 3.32 10.42 -6.29
CA TYR A 175 1.89 10.41 -6.57
C TYR A 175 1.09 9.83 -5.40
N GLN A 176 1.47 8.65 -4.92
CA GLN A 176 0.79 8.02 -3.78
C GLN A 176 0.92 8.87 -2.51
N ASP A 177 2.12 9.39 -2.24
CA ASP A 177 2.41 10.25 -1.08
C ASP A 177 1.54 11.51 -1.14
N SER A 178 1.44 12.18 -2.29
CA SER A 178 0.63 13.39 -2.44
C SER A 178 -0.86 13.12 -2.20
N LEU A 179 -1.40 11.99 -2.66
CA LEU A 179 -2.84 11.73 -2.60
C LEU A 179 -3.32 11.09 -1.29
N PHE A 180 -2.50 10.23 -0.68
CA PHE A 180 -2.97 9.36 0.40
C PHE A 180 -2.19 9.52 1.72
N THR A 181 -1.12 10.32 1.76
CA THR A 181 -0.26 10.44 2.96
C THR A 181 -0.29 11.81 3.64
N SER A 182 -1.18 12.71 3.24
CA SER A 182 -1.49 13.86 4.08
C SER A 182 -2.36 13.42 5.27
N PRO A 183 -2.07 13.83 6.51
CA PRO A 183 -2.81 13.36 7.69
C PRO A 183 -4.31 13.58 7.61
N GLU A 184 -4.76 14.71 7.05
CA GLU A 184 -6.17 15.03 6.89
C GLU A 184 -6.89 14.09 5.92
N VAL A 185 -6.29 13.83 4.75
CA VAL A 185 -6.87 12.94 3.75
C VAL A 185 -6.81 11.50 4.24
N ALA A 186 -5.65 11.06 4.73
CA ALA A 186 -5.42 9.70 5.20
C ALA A 186 -6.44 9.28 6.27
N ARG A 187 -6.66 10.10 7.30
CA ARG A 187 -7.63 9.81 8.36
C ARG A 187 -9.05 9.66 7.82
N ASN A 188 -9.44 10.47 6.84
CA ASN A 188 -10.75 10.35 6.22
C ASN A 188 -10.85 9.06 5.39
N VAL A 189 -9.96 8.89 4.41
CA VAL A 189 -10.09 7.81 3.41
C VAL A 189 -9.79 6.42 3.98
N ALA A 190 -9.00 6.32 5.05
CA ALA A 190 -8.70 5.05 5.72
C ALA A 190 -9.70 4.71 6.83
N LYS A 191 -10.66 5.59 7.16
CA LYS A 191 -11.57 5.42 8.30
C LYS A 191 -12.25 4.03 8.34
N PRO A 192 -12.80 3.49 7.24
CA PRO A 192 -13.41 2.16 7.26
C PRO A 192 -12.42 1.05 7.62
N LEU A 193 -11.20 1.09 7.06
CA LEU A 193 -10.18 0.08 7.31
C LEU A 193 -9.57 0.20 8.72
N VAL A 194 -9.34 1.43 9.21
CA VAL A 194 -8.92 1.66 10.60
C VAL A 194 -9.94 1.10 11.57
N LYS A 195 -11.23 1.36 11.35
CA LYS A 195 -12.33 0.81 12.16
C LYS A 195 -12.38 -0.71 12.11
N TYR A 196 -12.18 -1.32 10.93
CA TYR A 196 -12.11 -2.77 10.81
C TYR A 196 -10.98 -3.35 11.65
N ILE A 197 -9.78 -2.78 11.55
CA ILE A 197 -8.59 -3.25 12.27
C ILE A 197 -8.72 -3.03 13.79
N ASP A 198 -9.29 -1.89 14.21
CA ASP A 198 -9.60 -1.63 15.62
C ASP A 198 -10.57 -2.68 16.19
N ASN A 199 -11.63 -2.98 15.45
CA ASN A 199 -12.56 -4.06 15.83
C ASN A 199 -11.84 -5.41 15.92
N ALA A 200 -11.10 -5.79 14.89
CA ALA A 200 -10.45 -7.09 14.80
C ALA A 200 -9.36 -7.30 15.86
N LEU A 201 -8.61 -6.25 16.23
CA LEU A 201 -7.44 -6.38 17.10
C LEU A 201 -7.66 -5.89 18.53
N VAL A 202 -8.69 -5.07 18.77
CA VAL A 202 -8.93 -4.39 20.05
C VAL A 202 -10.34 -4.68 20.58
N THR A 203 -11.38 -4.15 19.95
CA THR A 203 -12.73 -4.12 20.57
C THR A 203 -13.49 -5.44 20.47
N GLU A 204 -13.24 -6.24 19.43
CA GLU A 204 -13.85 -7.56 19.19
C GLU A 204 -12.80 -8.68 19.04
N ALA A 205 -11.58 -8.45 19.53
CA ALA A 205 -10.45 -9.37 19.37
C ALA A 205 -10.75 -10.81 19.84
N ALA A 206 -11.55 -10.97 20.91
CA ALA A 206 -11.92 -12.28 21.44
C ALA A 206 -12.82 -13.11 20.50
N LYS A 207 -13.53 -12.45 19.57
CA LYS A 207 -14.40 -13.09 18.57
C LYS A 207 -13.74 -13.16 17.20
N THR A 208 -12.58 -12.52 17.03
CA THR A 208 -11.89 -12.43 15.75
C THR A 208 -11.10 -13.72 15.51
N PRO A 209 -11.13 -14.25 14.27
CA PRO A 209 -10.29 -15.36 13.86
C PRO A 209 -8.81 -15.15 14.18
N LYS A 210 -8.08 -16.24 14.43
CA LYS A 210 -6.65 -16.17 14.80
C LYS A 210 -5.80 -15.57 13.68
N ILE A 211 -6.22 -15.77 12.42
CA ILE A 211 -5.55 -15.24 11.24
C ILE A 211 -6.61 -14.55 10.38
N THR A 212 -6.43 -13.26 10.15
CA THR A 212 -7.26 -12.47 9.23
C THR A 212 -6.40 -11.97 8.09
N VAL A 213 -6.84 -12.20 6.86
CA VAL A 213 -6.18 -11.74 5.63
C VAL A 213 -7.07 -10.73 4.94
N LEU A 214 -6.65 -9.47 4.94
CA LEU A 214 -7.34 -8.39 4.22
C LEU A 214 -6.60 -8.08 2.93
N VAL A 215 -7.29 -8.16 1.79
CA VAL A 215 -6.68 -7.89 0.47
C VAL A 215 -7.32 -6.66 -0.16
N GLY A 216 -6.59 -5.54 -0.06
CA GLY A 216 -6.97 -4.24 -0.61
C GLY A 216 -5.96 -3.74 -1.65
N HIS A 217 -5.71 -2.44 -1.62
CA HIS A 217 -4.87 -1.70 -2.57
C HIS A 217 -3.71 -0.99 -1.85
N ASP A 218 -2.75 -0.53 -2.64
CA ASP A 218 -1.61 0.27 -2.21
C ASP A 218 -2.06 1.57 -1.49
N SER A 219 -3.10 2.22 -2.00
CA SER A 219 -3.76 3.38 -1.39
C SER A 219 -4.34 3.09 0.00
N ASN A 220 -4.83 1.87 0.25
CA ASN A 220 -5.27 1.46 1.59
C ASN A 220 -4.09 1.38 2.55
N ILE A 221 -2.95 0.80 2.14
CA ILE A 221 -1.75 0.72 2.98
C ILE A 221 -1.20 2.12 3.25
N ALA A 222 -1.05 2.96 2.21
CA ALA A 222 -0.50 4.30 2.34
C ALA A 222 -1.31 5.19 3.30
N SER A 223 -2.64 5.18 3.14
CA SER A 223 -3.54 5.94 4.01
C SER A 223 -3.65 5.34 5.41
N LEU A 224 -3.69 4.01 5.57
CA LEU A 224 -3.69 3.34 6.88
C LEU A 224 -2.45 3.69 7.70
N LEU A 225 -1.25 3.56 7.11
CA LEU A 225 0.00 3.84 7.82
C LEU A 225 0.10 5.31 8.24
N THR A 226 -0.45 6.22 7.44
CA THR A 226 -0.50 7.65 7.81
C THR A 226 -1.56 7.93 8.87
N ALA A 227 -2.75 7.34 8.76
CA ALA A 227 -3.85 7.52 9.70
C ALA A 227 -3.49 7.05 11.12
N LEU A 228 -2.68 5.98 11.21
CA LEU A 228 -2.16 5.44 12.47
C LEU A 228 -0.83 6.08 12.92
N ASP A 229 -0.33 7.09 12.21
CA ASP A 229 0.88 7.85 12.55
C ASP A 229 2.13 6.97 12.75
N PHE A 230 2.38 6.09 11.78
CA PHE A 230 3.63 5.31 11.73
C PHE A 230 4.86 6.19 11.55
N ASN A 231 5.99 5.75 12.11
CA ASN A 231 7.29 6.31 11.79
C ASN A 231 7.65 6.05 10.32
N ALA A 232 8.50 6.92 9.76
CA ALA A 232 9.05 6.71 8.44
C ALA A 232 9.82 5.38 8.39
N TYR A 233 9.70 4.67 7.26
CA TYR A 233 10.33 3.39 7.03
C TYR A 233 10.98 3.36 5.64
N THR A 234 11.87 2.40 5.44
CA THR A 234 12.47 2.10 4.14
C THR A 234 12.37 0.60 3.90
N LEU A 235 12.23 0.20 2.64
CA LEU A 235 12.08 -1.20 2.24
C LEU A 235 13.29 -1.60 1.37
N PRO A 236 14.33 -2.22 1.96
CA PRO A 236 15.48 -2.70 1.21
C PRO A 236 15.09 -3.61 0.04
N GLY A 237 15.83 -3.49 -1.07
CA GLY A 237 15.59 -4.29 -2.28
C GLY A 237 14.30 -3.95 -3.03
N GLN A 238 13.69 -2.80 -2.73
CA GLN A 238 12.42 -2.41 -3.35
C GLN A 238 12.38 -0.90 -3.65
N TYR A 239 11.77 -0.55 -4.78
CA TYR A 239 11.63 0.82 -5.28
C TYR A 239 10.29 1.44 -4.87
N GLU A 240 9.26 0.63 -4.67
CA GLU A 240 7.94 1.06 -4.23
C GLU A 240 7.86 1.22 -2.72
N ARG A 241 7.13 2.22 -2.24
CA ARG A 241 6.83 2.36 -0.80
C ARG A 241 5.80 1.34 -0.32
N THR A 242 4.91 0.94 -1.22
CA THR A 242 3.86 -0.07 -0.99
C THR A 242 4.01 -1.15 -2.06
N PRO A 243 4.92 -2.13 -1.87
CA PRO A 243 5.29 -3.07 -2.92
C PRO A 243 4.12 -3.94 -3.36
N ILE A 244 4.12 -4.33 -4.63
CA ILE A 244 3.18 -5.35 -5.12
C ILE A 244 3.26 -6.63 -4.27
N GLY A 245 2.11 -7.15 -3.85
CA GLY A 245 2.02 -8.31 -2.97
C GLY A 245 2.53 -8.08 -1.53
N GLY A 246 2.99 -6.88 -1.18
CA GLY A 246 3.45 -6.53 0.15
C GLY A 246 2.32 -6.51 1.19
N LYS A 247 2.64 -6.83 2.44
CA LYS A 247 1.67 -7.02 3.53
C LYS A 247 2.12 -6.32 4.80
N ILE A 248 1.20 -5.61 5.46
CA ILE A 248 1.39 -5.13 6.84
C ILE A 248 0.82 -6.20 7.76
N VAL A 249 1.68 -6.80 8.59
CA VAL A 249 1.34 -7.91 9.45
C VAL A 249 1.35 -7.45 10.91
N PHE A 250 0.16 -7.26 11.47
CA PHE A 250 -0.04 -7.02 12.90
C PHE A 250 -0.01 -8.35 13.66
N GLN A 251 0.73 -8.42 14.76
CA GLN A 251 0.96 -9.64 15.51
C GLN A 251 0.78 -9.38 17.00
N ARG A 252 -0.26 -9.99 17.59
CA ARG A 252 -0.42 -10.01 19.04
C ARG A 252 0.35 -11.19 19.62
N TRP A 253 1.27 -10.90 20.53
CA TRP A 253 2.11 -11.86 21.23
C TRP A 253 1.78 -11.84 22.71
N HIS A 254 1.88 -13.00 23.36
CA HIS A 254 1.79 -13.12 24.81
C HIS A 254 3.16 -13.50 25.37
N ASP A 255 3.75 -12.61 26.15
CA ASP A 255 5.00 -12.83 26.88
C ASP A 255 4.67 -13.56 28.19
N THR A 256 4.94 -14.87 28.23
CA THR A 256 4.62 -15.72 29.38
C THR A 256 5.49 -15.44 30.60
N GLN A 257 6.68 -14.85 30.44
CA GLN A 257 7.57 -14.56 31.56
C GLN A 257 7.09 -13.34 32.35
N ALA A 258 6.67 -12.29 31.63
CA ALA A 258 6.13 -11.08 32.24
C ALA A 258 4.60 -11.06 32.30
N ASN A 259 3.93 -12.12 31.82
CA ASN A 259 2.48 -12.26 31.74
C ASN A 259 1.78 -11.03 31.14
N ARG A 260 2.21 -10.61 29.94
CA ARG A 260 1.72 -9.40 29.27
C ARG A 260 1.55 -9.61 27.76
N ASP A 261 0.64 -8.86 27.17
CA ASP A 261 0.44 -8.86 25.73
C ASP A 261 1.23 -7.75 25.05
N LEU A 262 1.76 -8.07 23.87
CA LEU A 262 2.60 -7.21 23.05
C LEU A 262 2.08 -7.19 21.62
N MET A 263 2.33 -6.08 20.91
CA MET A 263 2.09 -5.93 19.49
C MET A 263 3.43 -5.83 18.76
N LYS A 264 3.57 -6.56 17.66
CA LYS A 264 4.64 -6.39 16.68
C LYS A 264 4.03 -6.20 15.29
N ILE A 265 4.55 -5.22 14.56
CA ILE A 265 4.05 -4.89 13.22
C ILE A 265 5.21 -4.98 12.25
N GLU A 266 5.05 -5.76 11.18
CA GLU A 266 6.07 -5.93 10.16
C GLU A 266 5.51 -5.69 8.76
N TYR A 267 6.30 -5.03 7.91
CA TYR A 267 6.10 -5.06 6.48
C TYR A 267 6.78 -6.32 5.94
N VAL A 268 6.01 -7.26 5.40
CA VAL A 268 6.52 -8.47 4.72
C VAL A 268 6.27 -8.36 3.22
N TYR A 269 7.31 -8.47 2.40
CA TYR A 269 7.24 -8.22 0.96
C TYR A 269 8.33 -8.97 0.18
N GLN A 270 8.17 -9.09 -1.13
CA GLN A 270 9.23 -9.55 -2.03
C GLN A 270 10.06 -8.37 -2.52
N SER A 271 11.38 -8.54 -2.60
CA SER A 271 12.26 -7.61 -3.32
C SER A 271 11.90 -7.55 -4.82
N ALA A 272 12.36 -6.51 -5.52
CA ALA A 272 12.14 -6.35 -6.95
C ALA A 272 12.65 -7.56 -7.75
N ASP A 273 13.79 -8.12 -7.34
CA ASP A 273 14.37 -9.30 -7.99
C ASP A 273 13.61 -10.59 -7.63
N GLN A 274 13.16 -10.75 -6.39
CA GLN A 274 12.32 -11.89 -6.00
C GLN A 274 10.99 -11.93 -6.77
N LEU A 275 10.43 -10.75 -7.09
CA LEU A 275 9.25 -10.65 -7.94
C LEU A 275 9.58 -11.03 -9.38
N ARG A 276 10.57 -10.37 -9.99
CA ARG A 276 10.96 -10.59 -11.39
C ARG A 276 11.39 -12.04 -11.68
N ASN A 277 12.12 -12.66 -10.76
CA ASN A 277 12.64 -14.01 -10.93
C ASN A 277 11.63 -15.09 -10.50
N ALA A 278 10.50 -14.70 -9.91
CA ALA A 278 9.55 -15.61 -9.26
C ALA A 278 10.23 -16.56 -8.27
N ASP A 279 11.13 -16.02 -7.44
CA ASP A 279 11.91 -16.81 -6.48
C ASP A 279 10.99 -17.58 -5.52
N VAL A 280 11.29 -18.88 -5.33
CA VAL A 280 10.56 -19.70 -4.36
C VAL A 280 10.88 -19.24 -2.94
N LEU A 281 9.86 -18.77 -2.23
CA LEU A 281 9.99 -18.26 -0.87
C LEU A 281 9.87 -19.39 0.16
N THR A 282 10.83 -19.46 1.07
CA THR A 282 10.88 -20.44 2.18
C THR A 282 11.46 -19.79 3.43
N LEU A 283 11.51 -20.48 4.57
CA LEU A 283 12.25 -19.96 5.73
C LEU A 283 13.76 -19.82 5.48
N LYS A 284 14.33 -20.58 4.52
CA LYS A 284 15.74 -20.47 4.11
C LYS A 284 15.97 -19.33 3.13
N THR A 285 14.98 -19.06 2.28
CA THR A 285 14.96 -17.96 1.29
C THR A 285 13.73 -17.08 1.56
N PRO A 286 13.74 -16.30 2.65
CA PRO A 286 12.54 -15.62 3.12
C PRO A 286 12.17 -14.42 2.23
N PRO A 287 10.90 -13.99 2.25
CA PRO A 287 10.58 -12.62 1.85
C PRO A 287 11.34 -11.62 2.72
N GLN A 288 11.49 -10.40 2.21
CA GLN A 288 12.01 -9.28 3.00
C GLN A 288 11.04 -8.94 4.14
N ARG A 289 11.60 -8.49 5.27
CA ARG A 289 10.84 -8.07 6.46
C ARG A 289 11.43 -6.78 7.02
N VAL A 290 10.57 -5.82 7.32
CA VAL A 290 10.94 -4.59 8.03
C VAL A 290 9.98 -4.41 9.20
N THR A 291 10.52 -4.33 10.42
CA THR A 291 9.69 -4.01 11.59
C THR A 291 9.29 -2.53 11.53
N LEU A 292 7.99 -2.27 11.66
CA LEU A 292 7.41 -0.94 11.68
C LEU A 292 7.16 -0.50 13.12
N SER A 293 7.05 0.81 13.33
CA SER A 293 6.73 1.37 14.64
C SER A 293 5.73 2.51 14.52
N LEU A 294 4.76 2.56 15.44
CA LEU A 294 3.82 3.65 15.60
C LEU A 294 4.47 4.73 16.47
N LYS A 295 4.29 6.01 16.17
CA LYS A 295 4.76 7.08 17.08
C LYS A 295 4.12 6.99 18.45
N GLY A 296 2.84 6.65 18.50
CA GLY A 296 2.09 6.45 19.73
C GLY A 296 2.35 5.11 20.44
N CYS A 297 3.08 4.17 19.83
CA CYS A 297 3.44 2.88 20.45
C CYS A 297 4.92 2.56 20.17
N PRO A 298 5.87 3.21 20.87
CA PRO A 298 7.30 2.96 20.71
C PRO A 298 7.64 1.48 20.95
N VAL A 299 8.53 0.94 20.13
CA VAL A 299 8.95 -0.46 20.20
C VAL A 299 10.23 -0.63 21.05
N ASP A 300 10.36 -1.79 21.68
CA ASP A 300 11.60 -2.22 22.34
C ASP A 300 12.67 -2.67 21.34
N ALA A 301 13.82 -3.13 21.85
CA ALA A 301 14.95 -3.60 21.03
C ALA A 301 14.61 -4.80 20.12
N ASN A 302 13.52 -5.52 20.40
CA ASN A 302 13.07 -6.69 19.63
C ASN A 302 11.89 -6.34 18.70
N GLY A 303 11.44 -5.08 18.70
CA GLY A 303 10.37 -4.60 17.84
C GLY A 303 8.96 -4.77 18.42
N PHE A 304 8.81 -4.98 19.73
CA PHE A 304 7.52 -5.12 20.39
C PHE A 304 7.09 -3.81 21.07
N CYS A 305 5.81 -3.47 20.99
CA CYS A 305 5.21 -2.42 21.81
C CYS A 305 4.08 -2.99 22.71
N PRO A 306 3.80 -2.41 23.89
CA PRO A 306 2.75 -2.92 24.78
C PRO A 306 1.36 -2.91 24.14
N MET A 307 0.59 -3.99 24.28
CA MET A 307 -0.73 -4.12 23.64
C MET A 307 -1.73 -3.06 24.14
N ASP A 308 -1.64 -2.63 25.40
CA ASP A 308 -2.50 -1.56 25.94
C ASP A 308 -2.22 -0.20 25.28
N THR A 309 -0.96 0.07 24.97
CA THR A 309 -0.55 1.29 24.26
C THR A 309 -1.03 1.25 22.82
N PHE A 310 -0.88 0.11 22.14
CA PHE A 310 -1.43 -0.11 20.81
C PHE A 310 -2.95 0.08 20.78
N SER A 311 -3.65 -0.50 21.76
CA SER A 311 -5.10 -0.39 21.89
C SER A 311 -5.57 1.06 22.03
N LYS A 312 -4.83 1.90 22.77
CA LYS A 312 -5.14 3.34 22.87
C LYS A 312 -5.00 4.05 21.53
N VAL A 313 -3.91 3.78 20.79
CA VAL A 313 -3.70 4.35 19.44
C VAL A 313 -4.83 3.97 18.49
N MET A 314 -5.24 2.70 18.47
CA MET A 314 -6.32 2.24 17.59
C MET A 314 -7.68 2.84 17.95
N ASN A 315 -8.06 2.84 19.23
CA ASN A 315 -9.31 3.43 19.70
C ASN A 315 -9.37 4.94 19.41
N ASP A 316 -8.25 5.65 19.54
CA ASP A 316 -8.19 7.08 19.22
C ASP A 316 -8.28 7.34 17.72
N ALA A 317 -7.69 6.48 16.88
CA ALA A 317 -7.76 6.58 15.43
C ALA A 317 -9.14 6.19 14.85
N ALA A 318 -9.91 5.35 15.55
CA ALA A 318 -11.21 4.87 15.12
C ALA A 318 -12.38 5.84 15.40
N LYS A 319 -12.17 6.89 16.21
CA LYS A 319 -13.16 7.95 16.50
C LYS A 319 -13.43 8.80 15.25
#